data_AF-A0A1X1SZH5-F1
#
_entry.id   AF-A0A1X1SZH5-F1
#
_cell.length_a   1.000
_cell.length_b   1.000
_cell.length_c   1.000
_cell.angle_alpha   90.00
_cell.angle_beta   90.00
_cell.angle_gamma   90.00
#
_symmetry.space_group_name_H-M   'P 1'
#
loop_
_entity.id
_entity.type
_entity.pdbx_description
1 polymer ?
#
loop_
_entity_poly.entity_id
_entity_poly.type
_entity_poly.pdbx_seq_one_letter_code
_entity_poly.pdbx_strand_id
1 'polypeptide(L)'
;MTTSTWRDLADELTPAQIAEMEKWESKFPDEQQGLLTEARQYAADNLVDAVMFPHITKPLDAHEVYGWTERAGQWSREFVGTTREPANGFAVALTGFQCGDGRVERYGRLYGPDRDRFTSDDLRAAGAALIEAADELDRLNR
;
A
#
# COMPACT_ATOMS: atom_id res chain seq x y z
N MET A 1 0.91 28.36 -12.38
CA MET A 1 -0.41 27.99 -12.95
C MET A 1 -1.28 27.55 -11.78
N THR A 2 -2.57 27.87 -11.78
CA THR A 2 -3.49 27.42 -10.73
C THR A 2 -3.96 26.00 -11.05
N THR A 3 -3.50 25.02 -10.27
CA THR A 3 -3.91 23.61 -10.37
C THR A 3 -5.38 23.48 -9.96
N SER A 4 -6.27 23.29 -10.92
CA SER A 4 -7.72 23.22 -10.71
C SER A 4 -8.29 21.81 -10.92
N THR A 5 -7.54 20.92 -11.57
CA THR A 5 -7.89 19.51 -11.79
C THR A 5 -6.72 18.58 -11.46
N TRP A 6 -7.00 17.30 -11.23
CA TRP A 6 -5.94 16.32 -10.99
C TRP A 6 -5.00 16.16 -12.20
N ARG A 7 -5.51 16.38 -13.42
CA ARG A 7 -4.73 16.29 -14.67
C ARG A 7 -3.64 17.35 -14.76
N ASP A 8 -3.81 18.50 -14.10
CA ASP A 8 -2.78 19.53 -14.01
C ASP A 8 -1.53 19.05 -13.23
N LEU A 9 -1.64 17.94 -12.49
CA LEU A 9 -0.56 17.29 -11.74
C LEU A 9 -0.05 16.01 -12.41
N ALA A 10 -0.53 15.64 -13.60
CA ALA A 10 -0.20 14.34 -14.21
C ALA A 10 1.31 14.10 -14.38
N ASP A 11 2.08 15.16 -14.65
CA ASP A 11 3.55 15.08 -14.77
C ASP A 11 4.27 14.82 -13.43
N GLU A 12 3.59 15.04 -12.30
CA GLU A 12 4.08 14.78 -10.94
C GLU A 12 3.61 13.41 -10.40
N LEU A 13 2.80 12.68 -11.16
CA LEU A 13 2.25 11.37 -10.80
C LEU A 13 2.96 10.23 -11.52
N THR A 14 2.95 9.05 -10.90
CA THR A 14 3.39 7.82 -11.54
C THR A 14 2.30 7.26 -12.47
N PRO A 15 2.66 6.41 -13.46
CA PRO A 15 1.67 5.79 -14.34
C PRO A 15 0.58 5.00 -13.61
N ALA A 16 0.91 4.35 -12.50
CA ALA A 16 -0.06 3.60 -11.70
C ALA A 16 -1.06 4.53 -10.99
N GLN A 17 -0.59 5.65 -10.44
CA GLN A 17 -1.44 6.67 -9.81
C GLN A 17 -2.35 7.34 -10.85
N ILE A 18 -1.85 7.61 -12.06
CA ILE A 18 -2.69 8.12 -13.16
C ILE A 18 -3.81 7.12 -13.49
N ALA A 19 -3.49 5.84 -13.66
CA ALA A 19 -4.49 4.81 -13.95
C ALA A 19 -5.55 4.68 -12.84
N GLU A 20 -5.15 4.87 -11.57
CA GLU A 20 -6.08 4.90 -10.45
C GLU A 20 -6.99 6.14 -10.49
N MET A 21 -6.45 7.32 -10.78
CA MET A 21 -7.23 8.56 -10.93
C MET A 21 -8.25 8.44 -12.07
N GLU A 22 -7.85 7.89 -13.22
CA GLU A 22 -8.76 7.64 -14.35
C GLU A 22 -9.88 6.67 -13.97
N LYS A 23 -9.55 5.60 -13.24
CA LYS A 23 -10.53 4.63 -12.76
C LYS A 23 -11.51 5.25 -11.76
N TRP A 24 -11.03 6.05 -10.82
CA TRP A 24 -11.87 6.76 -9.87
C TRP A 24 -12.80 7.73 -10.61
N GLU A 25 -12.26 8.59 -11.47
CA GLU A 25 -13.05 9.54 -12.26
C GLU A 25 -14.15 8.85 -13.08
N SER A 26 -13.84 7.71 -13.71
CA SER A 26 -14.84 6.93 -14.44
C SER A 26 -15.95 6.37 -13.55
N LYS A 27 -15.68 6.09 -12.28
CA LYS A 27 -16.62 5.50 -11.33
C LYS A 27 -17.44 6.57 -10.61
N PHE A 28 -16.84 7.73 -10.34
CA PHE A 28 -17.40 8.81 -9.54
C PHE A 28 -17.13 10.17 -10.21
N PRO A 29 -17.82 10.48 -11.32
CA PRO A 29 -17.55 11.68 -12.11
C PRO A 29 -17.75 13.00 -11.35
N ASP A 30 -18.61 13.01 -10.31
CA ASP A 30 -18.90 14.20 -9.51
C ASP A 30 -17.84 14.46 -8.41
N GLU A 31 -16.90 13.55 -8.15
CA GLU A 31 -15.89 13.64 -7.08
C GLU A 31 -14.60 14.36 -7.50
N GLN A 32 -14.70 15.37 -8.37
CA GLN A 32 -13.55 16.10 -8.91
C GLN A 32 -12.64 16.71 -7.83
N GLN A 33 -13.23 17.19 -6.73
CA GLN A 33 -12.47 17.73 -5.60
C GLN A 33 -11.72 16.63 -4.81
N GLY A 34 -12.29 15.43 -4.73
CA GLY A 34 -11.65 14.26 -4.12
C GLY A 34 -10.42 13.85 -4.92
N LEU A 35 -10.59 13.69 -6.24
CA LEU A 35 -9.49 13.39 -7.18
C LEU A 35 -8.35 14.41 -7.09
N LEU A 36 -8.66 15.70 -7.09
CA LEU A 36 -7.64 16.74 -6.97
C LEU A 36 -6.92 16.69 -5.61
N THR A 37 -7.62 16.35 -4.54
CA THR A 37 -7.02 16.22 -3.21
C THR A 37 -6.07 15.03 -3.16
N GLU A 38 -6.49 13.89 -3.71
CA GLU A 38 -5.67 12.68 -3.80
C GLU A 38 -4.42 12.89 -4.67
N ALA A 39 -4.59 13.49 -5.86
CA ALA A 39 -3.47 13.79 -6.74
C ALA A 39 -2.45 14.75 -6.11
N ARG A 40 -2.89 15.72 -5.31
CA ARG A 40 -1.98 16.59 -4.55
C ARG A 40 -1.20 15.82 -3.49
N GLN A 41 -1.85 14.87 -2.81
CA GLN A 41 -1.19 14.00 -1.85
C GLN A 41 -0.14 13.13 -2.54
N TYR A 42 -0.49 12.47 -3.65
CA TYR A 42 0.44 11.69 -4.45
C TYR A 42 1.63 12.51 -4.98
N ALA A 43 1.39 13.70 -5.51
CA ALA A 43 2.46 14.59 -5.96
C ALA A 43 3.39 14.98 -4.80
N ALA A 44 2.84 15.31 -3.64
CA ALA A 44 3.63 15.61 -2.44
C ALA A 44 4.47 14.41 -1.97
N ASP A 45 3.88 13.21 -1.93
CA ASP A 45 4.57 11.98 -1.54
C ASP A 45 5.68 11.61 -2.52
N ASN A 46 5.43 11.75 -3.83
CA ASN A 46 6.43 11.53 -4.87
C ASN A 46 7.60 12.51 -4.74
N LEU A 47 7.32 13.78 -4.42
CA LEU A 47 8.36 14.79 -4.18
C LEU A 47 9.20 14.45 -2.95
N VAL A 48 8.57 14.02 -1.84
CA VAL A 48 9.30 13.60 -0.64
C VAL A 48 10.20 12.41 -0.95
N ASP A 49 9.71 11.40 -1.68
CA ASP A 49 10.50 10.24 -2.10
C ASP A 49 11.71 10.66 -2.94
N ALA A 50 11.51 11.54 -3.94
CA ALA A 50 12.54 11.98 -4.86
C ALA A 50 13.59 12.91 -4.23
N VAL A 51 13.22 13.73 -3.24
CA VAL A 51 14.12 14.75 -2.66
C VAL A 51 14.76 14.28 -1.37
N MET A 52 13.97 13.69 -0.45
CA MET A 52 14.44 13.35 0.89
C MET A 52 15.04 11.94 0.96
N PHE A 53 14.48 11.01 0.19
CA PHE A 53 14.86 9.60 0.24
C PHE A 53 15.31 9.00 -1.11
N PRO A 54 16.02 9.73 -1.99
CA PRO A 54 16.39 9.21 -3.32
C PRO A 54 17.31 7.99 -3.28
N HIS A 55 17.99 7.78 -2.16
CA HIS A 55 18.93 6.68 -1.93
C HIS A 55 18.26 5.43 -1.34
N ILE A 56 16.98 5.51 -0.96
CA ILE A 56 16.25 4.40 -0.35
C ILE A 56 15.45 3.67 -1.44
N THR A 57 15.96 2.53 -1.88
CA THR A 57 15.23 1.67 -2.82
C THR A 57 13.99 1.08 -2.14
N LYS A 58 12.86 1.07 -2.86
CA LYS A 58 11.63 0.39 -2.41
C LYS A 58 11.91 -1.09 -2.14
N PRO A 59 11.29 -1.71 -1.11
CA PRO A 59 11.43 -3.15 -0.87
C PRO A 59 11.04 -3.94 -2.12
N LEU A 60 11.87 -4.91 -2.53
CA LEU A 60 11.67 -5.65 -3.78
C LEU A 60 10.38 -6.49 -3.75
N ASP A 61 9.96 -6.90 -2.56
CA ASP A 61 8.75 -7.66 -2.30
C ASP A 61 7.49 -6.79 -2.23
N ALA A 62 7.62 -5.46 -2.24
CA ALA A 62 6.48 -4.56 -2.20
C ALA A 62 5.84 -4.43 -3.59
N HIS A 63 4.53 -4.63 -3.67
CA HIS A 63 3.74 -4.27 -4.85
C HIS A 63 3.07 -2.90 -4.71
N GLU A 64 2.90 -2.44 -3.46
CA GLU A 64 2.38 -1.12 -3.14
C GLU A 64 3.24 -0.48 -2.05
N VAL A 65 3.53 0.82 -2.20
CA VAL A 65 4.36 1.58 -1.26
C VAL A 65 3.71 2.93 -1.04
N TYR A 66 3.39 3.26 0.21
CA TYR A 66 2.70 4.48 0.58
C TYR A 66 3.67 5.65 0.82
N GLY A 67 3.10 6.84 1.01
CA GLY A 67 3.83 8.06 1.34
C GLY A 67 4.66 7.95 2.63
N TRP A 68 5.74 8.72 2.69
CA TRP A 68 6.57 8.86 3.88
C TRP A 68 5.83 9.67 4.94
N THR A 69 5.79 9.16 6.17
CA THR A 69 5.24 9.85 7.34
C THR A 69 6.34 10.09 8.37
N GLU A 70 6.39 11.29 8.93
CA GLU A 70 7.28 11.66 10.03
C GLU A 70 6.55 11.53 11.36
N ARG A 71 7.18 10.86 12.33
CA ARG A 71 6.69 10.81 13.70
C ARG A 71 7.86 10.84 14.68
N ALA A 72 7.87 11.85 15.55
CA ALA A 72 8.87 12.01 16.62
C ALA A 72 10.33 12.01 16.13
N GLY A 73 10.58 12.66 15.00
CA GLY A 73 11.87 12.77 14.32
C GLY A 73 12.22 11.57 13.44
N GLN A 74 11.35 10.56 13.35
CA GLN A 74 11.61 9.35 12.57
C GLN A 74 10.67 9.28 11.37
N TRP A 75 11.26 9.15 10.19
CA TRP A 75 10.53 8.92 8.95
C TRP A 75 10.33 7.44 8.69
N SER A 76 9.10 7.07 8.33
CA SER A 76 8.75 5.72 7.89
C SER A 76 7.62 5.75 6.87
N ARG A 77 7.56 4.75 5.99
CA ARG A 77 6.41 4.49 5.11
C ARG A 77 5.94 3.06 5.25
N GLU A 78 4.63 2.84 5.14
CA GLU A 78 4.06 1.50 5.04
C GLU A 78 4.18 0.97 3.60
N PHE A 79 4.25 -0.35 3.45
CA PHE A 79 4.15 -1.02 2.15
C PHE A 79 3.37 -2.32 2.27
N VAL A 80 2.86 -2.79 1.14
CA VAL A 80 2.18 -4.08 1.00
C VAL A 80 2.97 -4.96 0.03
N GLY A 81 3.32 -6.16 0.50
CA GLY A 81 3.91 -7.24 -0.28
C GLY A 81 2.87 -8.29 -0.65
N THR A 82 3.21 -9.57 -0.71
CA THR A 82 2.27 -10.61 -1.15
C THR A 82 0.95 -10.62 -0.36
N THR A 83 -0.18 -10.56 -1.08
CA THR A 83 -1.53 -10.76 -0.51
C THR A 83 -2.11 -12.09 -0.97
N ARG A 84 -2.63 -12.87 -0.02
CA ARG A 84 -3.34 -14.13 -0.25
C ARG A 84 -4.80 -13.96 0.13
N GLU A 85 -5.70 -14.33 -0.75
CA GLU A 85 -7.15 -14.28 -0.49
C GLU A 85 -7.72 -15.71 -0.48
N PRO A 86 -7.54 -16.47 0.62
CA PRO A 86 -8.23 -17.75 0.76
C PRO A 86 -9.75 -17.55 0.71
N ALA A 87 -10.46 -18.61 0.34
CA ALA A 87 -11.91 -18.55 0.16
C ALA A 87 -12.66 -17.95 1.37
N ASN A 88 -13.87 -17.44 1.10
CA ASN A 88 -14.84 -17.01 2.11
C ASN A 88 -14.48 -15.73 2.89
N GLY A 89 -13.75 -14.83 2.23
CA GLY A 89 -13.57 -13.43 2.65
C GLY A 89 -12.44 -13.19 3.64
N PHE A 90 -11.54 -14.17 3.80
CA PHE A 90 -10.28 -13.95 4.51
C PHE A 90 -9.22 -13.41 3.55
N ALA A 91 -8.31 -12.58 4.07
CA ALA A 91 -7.10 -12.20 3.36
C ALA A 91 -5.91 -12.19 4.32
N VAL A 92 -4.75 -12.65 3.86
CA VAL A 92 -3.48 -12.59 4.57
C VAL A 92 -2.50 -11.79 3.72
N ALA A 93 -2.10 -10.62 4.19
CA ALA A 93 -1.13 -9.77 3.51
C ALA A 93 0.18 -9.75 4.29
N LEU A 94 1.31 -9.80 3.58
CA LEU A 94 2.59 -9.38 4.14
C LEU A 94 2.71 -7.89 3.97
N THR A 95 2.87 -7.18 5.08
CA THR A 95 2.96 -5.72 5.13
C THR A 95 4.21 -5.34 5.91
N GLY A 96 4.61 -4.08 5.84
CA GLY A 96 5.79 -3.66 6.57
C GLY A 96 5.99 -2.16 6.61
N PHE A 97 7.01 -1.75 7.34
CA PHE A 97 7.52 -0.39 7.34
C PHE A 97 8.92 -0.34 6.75
N GLN A 98 9.17 0.69 5.94
CA GLN A 98 10.52 1.10 5.58
C GLN A 98 10.84 2.41 6.30
N CYS A 99 11.98 2.45 6.99
CA CYS A 99 12.47 3.62 7.72
C CYS A 99 13.41 4.47 6.85
N GLY A 100 13.54 5.76 7.18
CA GLY A 100 14.40 6.72 6.48
C GLY A 100 15.91 6.44 6.60
N ASP A 101 16.31 5.44 7.39
CA ASP A 101 17.67 4.90 7.46
C ASP A 101 17.87 3.67 6.56
N GLY A 102 16.84 3.27 5.81
CA GLY A 102 16.83 2.10 4.93
C GLY A 102 16.41 0.80 5.62
N ARG A 103 16.22 0.77 6.95
CA ARG A 103 15.74 -0.43 7.65
C ARG A 103 14.33 -0.80 7.19
N VAL A 104 14.10 -2.10 7.01
CA VAL A 104 12.80 -2.66 6.64
C VAL A 104 12.33 -3.61 7.74
N GLU A 105 11.10 -3.43 8.20
CA GLU A 105 10.42 -4.30 9.14
C GLU A 105 9.18 -4.89 8.47
N ARG A 106 8.96 -6.19 8.63
CA ARG A 106 7.85 -6.93 7.99
C ARG A 106 7.00 -7.63 9.03
N TYR A 107 5.71 -7.70 8.78
CA TYR A 107 4.73 -8.41 9.59
C TYR A 107 3.54 -8.89 8.75
N GLY A 108 2.89 -9.96 9.19
CA GLY A 108 1.66 -10.44 8.57
C GLY A 108 0.44 -9.70 9.12
N ARG A 109 -0.52 -9.37 8.24
CA ARG A 109 -1.84 -8.86 8.60
C ARG A 109 -2.91 -9.84 8.12
N LEU A 110 -3.77 -10.28 9.04
CA LEU A 110 -4.93 -11.11 8.74
C LEU A 110 -6.18 -10.23 8.73
N TYR A 111 -6.91 -10.28 7.63
CA TYR A 111 -8.22 -9.70 7.47
C TYR A 111 -9.25 -10.83 7.49
N GLY A 112 -10.32 -10.64 8.27
CA GLY A 112 -11.45 -11.54 8.31
C GLY A 112 -12.69 -10.92 7.66
N PRO A 113 -13.65 -11.73 7.22
CA PRO A 113 -14.94 -11.23 6.79
C PRO A 113 -15.71 -10.65 7.98
N ASP A 114 -16.67 -9.76 7.72
CA ASP A 114 -17.58 -9.19 8.72
C ASP A 114 -18.64 -10.22 9.15
N ARG A 115 -18.19 -11.28 9.83
CA ARG A 115 -18.99 -12.33 10.47
C ARG A 115 -18.21 -12.99 11.60
N ASP A 116 -18.91 -13.62 12.52
CA ASP A 116 -18.36 -14.27 13.72
C ASP A 116 -18.47 -15.81 13.70
N ARG A 117 -19.07 -16.39 12.66
CA ARG A 117 -19.27 -17.84 12.51
C ARG A 117 -18.48 -18.40 11.34
N PHE A 118 -17.67 -19.42 11.62
CA PHE A 118 -16.78 -20.05 10.66
C PHE A 118 -16.97 -21.56 10.66
N THR A 119 -16.94 -22.14 9.47
CA THR A 119 -16.89 -23.59 9.28
C THR A 119 -15.47 -24.11 9.54
N SER A 120 -15.29 -25.43 9.65
CA SER A 120 -13.94 -26.01 9.71
C SER A 120 -13.12 -25.68 8.46
N ASP A 121 -13.77 -25.57 7.31
CA ASP A 121 -13.08 -25.35 6.03
C ASP A 121 -12.60 -23.91 5.90
N ASP A 122 -13.40 -22.95 6.39
CA ASP A 122 -12.98 -21.55 6.56
C ASP A 122 -11.68 -21.47 7.37
N LEU A 123 -11.67 -22.12 8.54
CA LEU A 123 -10.53 -22.08 9.47
C LEU A 123 -9.30 -22.78 8.89
N ARG A 124 -9.47 -23.89 8.16
CA ARG A 124 -8.36 -24.58 7.48
C ARG A 124 -7.77 -23.73 6.35
N ALA A 125 -8.60 -23.08 5.55
CA ALA A 125 -8.15 -22.23 4.45
C ALA A 125 -7.35 -21.03 4.99
N ALA A 126 -7.86 -20.37 6.03
CA ALA A 126 -7.13 -19.28 6.70
C ALA A 126 -5.80 -19.77 7.32
N GLY A 127 -5.82 -20.94 7.99
CA GLY A 127 -4.61 -21.54 8.58
C GLY A 127 -3.53 -21.87 7.54
N ALA A 128 -3.91 -22.42 6.39
CA ALA A 128 -2.96 -22.69 5.30
C ALA A 128 -2.32 -21.40 4.77
N ALA A 129 -3.12 -20.37 4.51
CA ALA A 129 -2.62 -19.07 4.05
C ALA A 129 -1.67 -18.40 5.06
N LEU A 130 -1.94 -18.55 6.36
CA LEU A 130 -1.07 -18.05 7.42
C LEU A 130 0.27 -18.79 7.48
N ILE A 131 0.27 -20.10 7.30
CA ILE A 131 1.52 -20.90 7.25
C ILE A 131 2.38 -20.45 6.08
N GLU A 132 1.80 -20.34 4.88
CA GLU A 132 2.54 -19.86 3.70
C GLU A 132 3.09 -18.44 3.88
N ALA A 133 2.31 -17.55 4.50
CA ALA A 133 2.75 -16.19 4.79
C ALA A 133 3.90 -16.17 5.82
N ALA A 134 3.84 -17.03 6.84
CA ALA A 134 4.93 -17.17 7.81
C ALA A 134 6.21 -17.70 7.14
N ASP A 135 6.10 -18.73 6.29
CA ASP A 135 7.24 -19.28 5.54
C ASP A 135 7.87 -18.23 4.60
N GLU A 136 7.07 -17.35 4.00
CA GLU A 136 7.58 -16.24 3.19
C GLU A 136 8.23 -15.16 4.06
N LEU A 137 7.64 -14.80 5.19
CA LEU A 137 8.21 -13.83 6.13
C LEU A 137 9.58 -14.31 6.66
N ASP A 138 9.70 -15.59 7.00
CA ASP A 138 10.95 -16.21 7.40
C ASP A 138 12.01 -16.17 6.30
N ARG A 139 11.62 -16.29 5.02
CA ARG A 139 12.55 -16.14 3.89
C ARG A 139 13.01 -14.70 3.70
N LEU A 140 12.11 -13.73 3.89
CA LEU A 140 12.39 -12.30 3.69
C LEU A 140 13.22 -11.68 4.83
N ASN A 141 13.25 -12.32 6.00
CA ASN A 141 13.99 -11.88 7.18
C ASN A 141 15.34 -12.56 7.38
N ARG A 142 15.73 -13.49 6.50
CA ARG A 142 17.06 -14.13 6.47
C ARG A 142 18.06 -13.29 5.70
#